data_AF-A0A090WGI3-F1
#
_entry.id   AF-A0A090WGI3-F1
#
_cell.length_a   1.000
_cell.length_b   1.000
_cell.length_c   1.000
_cell.angle_alpha   90.00
_cell.angle_beta   90.00
_cell.angle_gamma   90.00
#
_symmetry.space_group_name_H-M   'P 1'
#
loop_
_entity.id
_entity.type
_entity.pdbx_description
1 polymer ?
#
loop_
_entity_poly.entity_id
_entity_poly.type
_entity_poly.pdbx_seq_one_letter_code
_entity_poly.pdbx_strand_id
1 'polypeptide(L)'
;MKTVRNQVVSLDYLPKAQARMLYRYAQEREEEMSEYRRQRELENARASAGGGITVNTNDQTKPQTSTAIVDDPMASLQKLKTLFDNSLISQEEFDSKKNEILARL
;
A
#
# COMPACT_ATOMS: atom_id res chain seq x y z
N MET A 1 -34.00 23.88 -3.58
CA MET A 1 -32.93 24.31 -2.66
C MET A 1 -32.59 25.77 -2.93
N LYS A 2 -32.17 26.55 -1.92
CA LYS A 2 -31.74 27.95 -2.11
C LYS A 2 -30.23 27.99 -2.33
N THR A 3 -29.78 28.72 -3.35
CA THR A 3 -28.34 28.92 -3.62
C THR A 3 -27.75 29.96 -2.67
N VAL A 4 -26.42 30.06 -2.64
CA VAL A 4 -25.67 31.11 -1.91
C VAL A 4 -26.05 32.55 -2.30
N ARG A 5 -26.78 32.73 -3.41
CA ARG A 5 -27.33 34.03 -3.87
C ARG A 5 -28.83 34.18 -3.60
N ASN A 6 -29.38 33.36 -2.71
CA ASN A 6 -30.79 33.33 -2.34
C ASN A 6 -31.74 33.05 -3.53
N GLN A 7 -31.24 32.44 -4.61
CA GLN A 7 -32.06 31.99 -5.74
C GLN A 7 -32.62 30.60 -5.46
N VAL A 8 -33.88 30.37 -5.80
CA VAL A 8 -34.50 29.05 -5.70
C VAL A 8 -34.21 28.30 -6.99
N VAL A 9 -33.43 27.22 -6.91
CA VAL A 9 -33.26 26.29 -8.03
C VAL A 9 -34.38 25.26 -7.92
N SER A 10 -35.27 25.26 -8.92
CA SER A 10 -36.25 24.22 -9.19
C SER A 10 -35.79 23.37 -10.38
N LEU A 11 -36.19 22.11 -10.39
CA LEU A 11 -35.96 21.20 -11.50
C LEU A 11 -37.34 20.68 -11.93
N ASP A 12 -37.84 21.17 -13.05
CA ASP A 12 -39.23 20.92 -13.46
C ASP A 12 -39.44 19.49 -13.97
N TYR A 13 -38.39 18.84 -14.47
CA TYR A 13 -38.45 17.47 -14.96
C TYR A 13 -37.17 16.70 -14.66
N LEU A 14 -37.31 15.54 -14.01
CA LEU A 14 -36.24 14.58 -13.80
C LEU A 14 -36.58 13.28 -14.54
N PRO A 15 -35.85 12.93 -15.61
CA PRO A 15 -36.08 11.70 -16.34
C PRO A 15 -35.83 10.46 -15.47
N LYS A 16 -36.90 9.68 -15.20
CA LYS A 16 -36.84 8.54 -14.27
C LYS A 16 -35.84 7.46 -14.69
N ALA A 17 -35.69 7.19 -15.98
CA ALA A 17 -34.78 6.15 -16.47
C ALA A 17 -33.32 6.55 -16.23
N GLN A 18 -32.95 7.76 -16.61
CA GLN A 18 -31.60 8.31 -16.46
C GLN A 18 -31.23 8.49 -14.99
N ALA A 19 -32.16 8.99 -14.17
CA ALA A 19 -31.95 9.12 -12.72
C ALA A 19 -31.71 7.76 -12.06
N ARG A 20 -32.46 6.73 -12.47
CA ARG A 20 -32.27 5.36 -11.97
C ARG A 20 -30.91 4.77 -12.37
N MET A 21 -30.47 5.03 -13.60
CA MET A 21 -29.14 4.62 -14.05
C MET A 21 -28.03 5.30 -13.25
N LEU A 22 -28.15 6.61 -13.02
CA LEU A 22 -27.19 7.36 -12.20
C LEU A 22 -27.17 6.85 -10.75
N TYR A 23 -28.34 6.59 -10.16
CA TYR A 23 -28.42 6.01 -8.82
C TYR A 23 -27.72 4.65 -8.74
N ARG A 24 -28.02 3.75 -9.69
CA ARG A 24 -27.40 2.42 -9.74
C ARG A 24 -25.88 2.52 -9.82
N TYR A 25 -25.37 3.38 -10.70
CA TYR A 25 -23.93 3.58 -10.86
C TYR A 25 -23.29 4.20 -9.61
N ALA A 26 -23.91 5.23 -9.02
CA ALA A 26 -23.41 5.86 -7.81
C ALA A 26 -23.35 4.87 -6.64
N GLN A 27 -24.39 4.05 -6.48
CA GLN A 27 -24.48 3.00 -5.48
C GLN A 27 -23.36 1.96 -5.63
N GLU A 28 -23.14 1.46 -6.85
CA GLU A 28 -22.08 0.51 -7.15
C GLU A 28 -20.68 1.09 -6.82
N ARG A 29 -20.45 2.36 -7.14
CA ARG A 29 -19.19 3.03 -6.80
C ARG A 29 -19.01 3.29 -5.31
N GLU A 30 -20.09 3.59 -4.59
CA GLU A 30 -20.04 3.74 -3.14
C GLU A 30 -19.70 2.41 -2.46
N GLU A 31 -20.30 1.31 -2.91
CA GLU A 31 -20.03 -0.05 -2.43
C GLU A 31 -18.57 -0.45 -2.70
N GLU A 32 -18.06 -0.22 -3.91
CA GLU A 32 -16.65 -0.46 -4.27
C GLU A 32 -15.68 0.32 -3.37
N MET A 33 -15.96 1.61 -3.15
CA MET A 33 -15.12 2.45 -2.28
C MET A 33 -15.23 2.06 -0.80
N SER A 34 -16.38 1.54 -0.36
CA SER A 34 -16.57 1.02 0.98
C SER A 34 -15.73 -0.25 1.20
N GLU A 35 -15.80 -1.20 0.27
CA GLU A 35 -15.00 -2.42 0.33
C GLU A 35 -13.50 -2.14 0.23
N TYR A 36 -13.08 -1.20 -0.62
CA TYR A 36 -11.68 -0.77 -0.69
C TYR A 36 -11.18 -0.22 0.65
N ARG A 37 -11.96 0.65 1.29
CA ARG A 37 -11.62 1.19 2.63
C ARG A 37 -11.56 0.08 3.68
N ARG A 38 -12.52 -0.83 3.67
CA ARG A 38 -12.58 -1.99 4.58
C ARG A 38 -11.39 -2.92 4.40
N GLN A 39 -11.01 -3.22 3.16
CA GLN A 39 -9.86 -4.08 2.87
C GLN A 39 -8.55 -3.41 3.31
N ARG A 40 -8.38 -2.12 3.04
CA ARG A 40 -7.22 -1.35 3.51
C ARG A 40 -7.15 -1.29 5.04
N GLU A 41 -8.29 -1.15 5.70
CA GLU A 41 -8.35 -1.16 7.16
C GLU A 41 -8.01 -2.54 7.73
N LEU A 42 -8.51 -3.63 7.14
CA LEU A 42 -8.15 -4.99 7.53
C LEU A 42 -6.67 -5.31 7.28
N GLU A 43 -6.10 -4.82 6.19
CA GLU A 43 -4.66 -4.94 5.90
C GLU A 43 -3.82 -4.12 6.88
N ASN A 44 -4.21 -2.87 7.14
CA ASN A 44 -3.54 -2.03 8.13
C ASN A 44 -3.69 -2.61 9.55
N ALA A 45 -4.85 -3.16 9.89
CA ALA A 45 -5.08 -3.85 11.16
C ALA A 45 -4.24 -5.13 11.24
N ARG A 46 -4.11 -5.89 10.14
CA ARG A 46 -3.21 -7.04 10.06
C ARG A 46 -1.76 -6.61 10.27
N ALA A 47 -1.29 -5.57 9.58
CA ALA A 47 0.06 -5.04 9.77
C ALA A 47 0.29 -4.51 11.20
N SER A 48 -0.69 -3.77 11.75
CA SER A 48 -0.65 -3.22 13.10
C SER A 48 -0.71 -4.29 14.19
N ALA A 49 -1.42 -5.40 13.96
CA ALA A 49 -1.49 -6.55 14.87
C ALA A 49 -0.27 -7.47 14.76
N GLY A 50 0.78 -7.07 14.03
CA GLY A 50 2.00 -7.86 13.83
C GLY A 50 1.83 -9.02 12.84
N GLY A 51 0.78 -8.99 12.02
CA GLY A 51 0.45 -10.01 11.05
C GLY A 51 1.38 -9.99 9.84
N GLY A 52 2.47 -10.74 9.95
CA GLY A 52 3.17 -11.32 8.80
C GLY A 52 4.51 -10.70 8.42
N ILE A 53 4.95 -9.64 9.11
CA ILE A 53 6.32 -9.13 8.98
C ILE A 53 7.01 -9.35 10.32
N THR A 54 7.52 -10.57 10.50
CA THR A 54 8.63 -10.80 11.43
C THR A 54 9.85 -10.12 10.80
N VAL A 55 10.01 -8.81 11.03
CA VAL A 55 11.34 -8.22 10.86
C VAL A 55 12.17 -8.90 11.92
N ASN A 56 12.99 -9.87 11.51
CA ASN A 56 14.05 -10.41 12.33
C ASN A 56 15.13 -9.33 12.46
N THR A 57 14.78 -8.20 13.09
CA THR A 57 15.76 -7.29 13.66
C THR A 57 16.35 -8.07 14.82
N ASN A 58 17.50 -8.70 14.58
CA ASN A 58 18.37 -9.15 15.63
C ASN A 58 18.90 -7.92 16.38
N ASP A 59 18.03 -7.21 17.10
CA ASP A 59 18.41 -6.16 18.02
C ASP A 59 17.69 -6.39 19.34
N GLN A 60 18.41 -7.17 20.14
CA GLN A 60 18.48 -7.10 21.58
C GLN A 60 18.06 -5.72 22.10
N THR A 61 17.01 -5.68 22.91
CA THR A 61 16.81 -4.58 23.86
C THR A 61 17.82 -4.72 25.00
N LYS A 62 19.05 -4.32 24.72
CA LYS A 62 19.99 -3.74 25.68
C LYS A 62 20.52 -2.43 25.10
N PRO A 63 20.68 -1.38 25.91
CA PRO A 63 21.04 -0.06 25.41
C PRO A 63 22.52 -0.05 25.02
N GLN A 64 22.85 -0.14 23.73
CA GLN A 64 24.24 -0.01 23.27
C GLN A 64 24.37 0.76 21.95
N THR A 65 24.93 1.96 22.09
CA THR A 65 26.00 2.55 21.27
C THR A 65 26.14 2.07 19.83
N SER A 66 25.93 3.02 18.92
CA SER A 66 26.50 3.13 17.58
C SER A 66 27.85 2.39 17.39
N THR A 67 27.85 1.28 16.65
CA THR A 67 29.07 0.65 16.13
C THR A 67 28.83 0.10 14.74
N ALA A 68 29.55 0.69 13.78
CA ALA A 68 30.07 0.14 12.54
C ALA A 68 29.21 -0.89 11.79
N ILE A 69 28.59 -0.38 10.73
CA ILE A 69 28.06 -1.12 9.59
C ILE A 69 29.21 -1.91 8.96
N VAL A 70 29.38 -3.18 9.36
CA VAL A 70 30.11 -4.14 8.55
C VAL A 70 29.08 -4.76 7.62
N ASP A 71 28.98 -4.14 6.44
CA ASP A 71 28.07 -4.50 5.36
C ASP A 71 28.51 -5.86 4.80
N ASP A 72 28.10 -6.97 5.43
CA ASP A 72 28.44 -8.31 4.96
C ASP A 72 27.77 -8.53 3.58
N PRO A 73 28.55 -8.63 2.50
CA PRO A 73 28.00 -8.77 1.15
C PRO A 73 27.16 -10.06 0.99
N MET A 74 27.45 -11.10 1.78
CA MET A 74 26.67 -12.34 1.76
C MET A 74 25.27 -12.12 2.35
N ALA A 75 25.17 -11.35 3.45
CA ALA A 75 23.88 -11.00 4.06
C ALA A 75 23.03 -10.14 3.11
N SER A 76 23.66 -9.22 2.38
CA SER A 76 23.00 -8.39 1.37
C SER A 76 22.46 -9.22 0.19
N LEU A 77 23.23 -10.21 -0.30
CA LEU A 77 22.77 -11.15 -1.33
C LEU A 77 21.58 -12.00 -0.85
N GLN A 78 21.63 -12.48 0.39
CA GLN A 78 20.56 -13.29 0.97
C GLN A 78 19.26 -12.47 1.12
N LYS A 79 19.36 -11.21 1.54
CA LYS A 79 18.22 -10.27 1.62
C LYS A 79 17.68 -9.91 0.24
N LEU A 80 18.55 -9.73 -0.75
CA LEU A 80 18.13 -9.46 -2.13
C LEU A 80 17.31 -10.62 -2.71
N LYS A 81 17.73 -11.86 -2.43
CA LYS A 81 17.02 -13.07 -2.84
C LYS A 81 15.63 -13.17 -2.21
N THR A 82 15.50 -12.89 -0.91
CA THR A 82 14.18 -12.93 -0.25
C THR A 82 13.23 -11.87 -0.80
N LEU A 83 13.74 -10.68 -1.17
CA LEU A 83 12.91 -9.65 -1.80
C LEU A 83 12.40 -10.09 -3.19
N PHE A 84 13.26 -10.76 -3.98
CA PHE A 84 12.89 -11.30 -5.27
C PHE A 84 11.87 -12.44 -5.17
N ASP A 85 12.09 -13.40 -4.26
CA ASP A 85 11.18 -14.53 -4.03
C ASP A 85 9.77 -14.05 -3.58
N ASN A 86 9.69 -12.91 -2.88
CA ASN A 86 8.43 -12.28 -2.49
C ASN A 86 7.82 -11.37 -3.58
N SER A 87 8.37 -11.36 -4.80
CA SER A 87 7.92 -10.50 -5.92
C SER A 87 7.90 -9.00 -5.59
N LEU A 88 8.71 -8.54 -4.63
CA LEU A 88 8.82 -7.13 -4.22
C LEU A 88 9.72 -6.31 -5.16
N ILE A 89 10.59 -6.98 -5.90
CA ILE A 89 11.52 -6.39 -6.86
C ILE A 89 11.46 -7.17 -8.17
N SER A 90 11.76 -6.48 -9.27
CA SER A 90 11.85 -7.10 -10.59
C SER A 90 13.14 -7.91 -10.77
N GLN A 91 13.15 -8.81 -11.75
CA GLN A 91 14.34 -9.58 -12.14
C GLN A 91 15.52 -8.65 -12.49
N GLU A 92 15.24 -7.54 -13.18
CA GLU A 92 16.25 -6.58 -13.62
C GLU A 92 16.90 -5.84 -12.44
N GLU A 93 16.10 -5.45 -11.45
CA GLU A 93 16.60 -4.82 -10.21
C GLU A 93 17.39 -5.80 -9.35
N PHE A 94 16.97 -7.07 -9.29
CA PHE A 94 17.70 -8.13 -8.60
C PHE A 94 19.08 -8.34 -9.23
N ASP A 95 19.16 -8.51 -10.55
CA ASP A 95 20.44 -8.76 -11.23
C ASP A 95 21.39 -7.56 -11.12
N SER A 96 20.87 -6.33 -11.22
CA SER A 96 21.66 -5.10 -11.05
C SER A 96 22.29 -4.99 -9.66
N LYS A 97 21.49 -5.16 -8.60
CA LYS A 97 21.97 -5.08 -7.21
C LYS A 97 22.88 -6.24 -6.84
N LYS A 98 22.63 -7.44 -7.38
CA LYS A 98 23.52 -8.59 -7.20
C LYS A 98 24.90 -8.31 -7.77
N ASN A 99 24.98 -7.74 -8.98
CA ASN A 99 26.24 -7.40 -9.61
C ASN A 99 26.99 -6.30 -8.86
N GLU A 100 26.28 -5.30 -8.33
CA GLU A 100 26.86 -4.26 -7.48
C GLU A 100 27.49 -4.84 -6.21
N ILE A 101 26.78 -5.76 -5.53
CA ILE A 101 27.28 -6.41 -4.32
C ILE A 101 28.49 -7.31 -4.64
N LEU A 102 28.45 -8.04 -5.75
CA LEU A 102 29.57 -8.87 -6.19
C LEU A 102 30.79 -8.05 -6.62
N ALA A 103 30.59 -6.85 -7.20
CA ALA A 103 31.67 -5.94 -7.57
C ALA A 103 32.33 -5.26 -6.35
N ARG A 104 31.61 -5.22 -5.22
CA ARG A 104 32.10 -4.70 -3.94
C ARG A 104 32.84 -5.76 -3.11
N LEU A 105 32.76 -7.04 -3.51
CA LEU A 105 33.48 -8.17 -2.92
C LEU A 105 34.94 -8.19 -3.36
#